data_AF-M6YC31-F1
#
_entry.id   AF-M6YC31-F1
#
_cell.length_a   1.000
_cell.length_b   1.000
_cell.length_c   1.000
_cell.angle_alpha   90.00
_cell.angle_beta   90.00
_cell.angle_gamma   90.00
#
_symmetry.space_group_name_H-M   'P 1'
#
loop_
_entity.id
_entity.type
_entity.pdbx_description
1 polymer ?
#
loop_
_entity_poly.entity_id
_entity_poly.type
_entity_poly.pdbx_seq_one_letter_code
_entity_poly.pdbx_strand_id
1 'polypeptide(L)'
;MNYILDKSNKQVVWINADSNQMTGIDAWANFKSDQHEIVYSLHYNPQVGETFIAEIKNGIAQDFEPKTVYNKISKEERILQNWEEQIDVATETEDEPLRDGSGSVLPHQVYTETNGWIVDIDQKRDSLIKLVNSICESKIISGFVSSALGTPHFYNSDRDDQLNLVGLVSLNTSVLHKCTDEDGTKEERKHTFDQIKQVLGDGVTRKTFLLQRCASLKAIIQSIETVNELDNVNITSGWD
;
A
#
# COMPACT_ATOMS: atom_id res chain seq x y z
N MET A 1 9.93 -10.70 44.63
CA MET A 1 8.84 -10.22 45.50
C MET A 1 7.72 -11.24 45.45
N ASN A 2 7.01 -11.42 46.57
CA ASN A 2 5.84 -12.28 46.67
C ASN A 2 4.58 -11.40 46.73
N TYR A 3 3.68 -11.59 45.78
CA TYR A 3 2.42 -10.89 45.66
C TYR A 3 1.32 -11.77 46.24
N ILE A 4 0.51 -11.21 47.15
CA ILE A 4 -0.69 -11.87 47.63
C ILE A 4 -1.85 -11.36 46.81
N LEU A 5 -2.51 -12.27 46.11
CA LEU A 5 -3.65 -11.95 45.26
C LEU A 5 -4.94 -12.45 45.89
N ASP A 6 -6.00 -11.67 45.79
CA ASP A 6 -7.35 -12.18 46.03
C ASP A 6 -7.74 -13.13 44.89
N LYS A 7 -8.14 -14.36 45.24
CA LYS A 7 -8.45 -15.40 44.26
C LYS A 7 -9.65 -15.08 43.38
N SER A 8 -10.57 -14.24 43.84
CA SER A 8 -11.82 -13.92 43.15
C SER A 8 -11.63 -12.93 41.99
N ASN A 9 -10.67 -12.01 42.11
CA ASN A 9 -10.49 -10.92 41.15
C ASN A 9 -9.03 -10.66 40.75
N LYS A 10 -8.07 -11.43 41.28
CA LYS A 10 -6.63 -11.29 41.04
C LYS A 10 -6.04 -9.94 41.45
N GLN A 11 -6.72 -9.19 42.31
CA GLN A 11 -6.22 -7.93 42.82
C GLN A 11 -5.08 -8.17 43.82
N VAL A 12 -4.02 -7.38 43.74
CA VAL A 12 -2.92 -7.41 44.70
C VAL A 12 -3.41 -6.84 46.03
N VAL A 13 -3.58 -7.70 47.03
CA VAL A 13 -4.01 -7.30 48.39
C VAL A 13 -2.84 -7.02 49.32
N TRP A 14 -1.67 -7.60 49.03
CA TRP A 14 -0.44 -7.38 49.80
C TRP A 14 0.80 -7.70 48.96
N ILE A 15 1.92 -7.04 49.27
CA ILE A 15 3.23 -7.30 48.65
C ILE A 15 4.24 -7.59 49.76
N ASN A 16 4.93 -8.71 49.65
CA ASN A 16 6.08 -9.05 50.47
C ASN A 16 7.35 -8.89 49.63
N ALA A 17 8.24 -7.99 50.06
CA ALA A 17 9.45 -7.63 49.34
C ALA A 17 10.56 -8.70 49.38
N ASP A 18 10.37 -9.83 50.07
CA ASP A 18 11.35 -10.91 50.12
C ASP A 18 11.67 -11.42 48.71
N SER A 19 12.95 -11.69 48.49
CA SER A 19 13.51 -12.18 47.24
C SER A 19 13.36 -13.70 47.07
N ASN A 20 13.08 -14.45 48.15
CA ASN A 20 12.81 -15.88 48.10
C ASN A 20 11.33 -16.14 47.85
N GLN A 21 11.01 -17.29 47.26
CA GLN A 21 9.61 -17.74 47.18
C GLN A 21 9.10 -18.10 48.57
N MET A 22 7.93 -17.57 48.91
CA MET A 22 7.30 -17.77 50.22
C MET A 22 5.94 -18.45 50.06
N THR A 23 5.49 -19.09 51.14
CA THR A 23 4.20 -19.79 51.16
C THR A 23 3.44 -19.51 52.45
N GLY A 24 2.11 -19.56 52.39
CA GLY A 24 1.25 -19.51 53.57
C GLY A 24 1.42 -18.24 54.42
N ILE A 25 1.36 -18.43 55.73
CA ILE A 25 1.47 -17.35 56.73
C ILE A 25 2.86 -16.70 56.75
N ASP A 26 3.90 -17.39 56.27
CA ASP A 26 5.25 -16.84 56.20
C ASP A 26 5.31 -15.70 55.17
N ALA A 27 4.52 -15.81 54.08
CA ALA A 27 4.43 -14.74 53.09
C ALA A 27 3.63 -13.54 53.61
N TRP A 28 2.56 -13.77 54.38
CA TRP A 28 1.75 -12.73 54.99
C TRP A 28 0.96 -13.28 56.18
N ALA A 29 1.07 -12.65 57.35
CA ALA A 29 0.44 -13.14 58.58
C ALA A 29 -1.10 -13.30 58.49
N ASN A 30 -1.76 -12.51 57.63
CA ASN A 30 -3.21 -12.59 57.40
C ASN A 30 -3.57 -13.48 56.19
N PHE A 31 -2.64 -14.28 55.69
CA PHE A 31 -2.87 -15.18 54.57
C PHE A 31 -3.96 -16.20 54.90
N LYS A 32 -4.90 -16.37 53.97
CA LYS A 32 -6.04 -17.28 54.06
C LYS A 32 -6.05 -18.10 52.79
N SER A 33 -5.69 -19.38 52.89
CA SER A 33 -5.48 -20.24 51.71
C SER A 33 -6.75 -20.43 50.86
N ASP A 34 -7.93 -20.24 51.43
CA ASP A 34 -9.22 -20.27 50.76
C ASP A 34 -9.51 -18.99 49.95
N GLN A 35 -8.96 -17.85 50.37
CA GLN A 35 -9.22 -16.52 49.77
C GLN A 35 -8.06 -16.00 48.92
N HIS A 36 -6.83 -16.39 49.24
CA HIS A 36 -5.62 -15.81 48.69
C HIS A 36 -4.76 -16.84 47.97
N GLU A 37 -4.02 -16.38 46.98
CA GLU A 37 -2.90 -17.09 46.35
C GLU A 37 -1.63 -16.24 46.44
N ILE A 38 -0.48 -16.90 46.33
CA ILE A 38 0.83 -16.25 46.38
C ILE A 38 1.47 -16.43 45.02
N VAL A 39 1.93 -15.32 44.44
CA VAL A 39 2.65 -15.30 43.17
C VAL A 39 4.01 -14.69 43.40
N TYR A 40 5.05 -15.38 42.94
CA TYR A 40 6.40 -14.87 42.96
C TYR A 40 6.75 -14.19 41.64
N SER A 41 7.35 -13.01 41.69
CA SER A 41 7.84 -12.28 40.51
C SER A 41 9.15 -11.56 40.80
N LEU A 42 10.04 -11.55 39.80
CA LEU A 42 11.30 -10.80 39.81
C LEU A 42 11.24 -9.52 38.97
N HIS A 43 10.48 -9.53 37.87
CA HIS A 43 10.54 -8.49 36.83
C HIS A 43 9.21 -7.78 36.57
N TYR A 44 8.12 -8.24 37.20
CA TYR A 44 6.80 -7.61 37.15
C TYR A 44 6.42 -7.05 38.52
N ASN A 45 6.05 -5.76 38.60
CA ASN A 45 5.90 -5.02 39.85
C ASN A 45 4.58 -4.22 39.98
N PRO A 46 3.42 -4.91 39.99
CA PRO A 46 2.14 -4.25 40.25
C PRO A 46 2.06 -3.74 41.69
N GLN A 47 1.26 -2.71 41.91
CA GLN A 47 1.02 -2.08 43.20
C GLN A 47 -0.17 -2.69 43.93
N VAL A 48 -0.24 -2.49 45.25
CA VAL A 48 -1.41 -2.90 46.04
C VAL A 48 -2.66 -2.20 45.50
N GLY A 49 -3.71 -2.97 45.24
CA GLY A 49 -4.95 -2.52 44.63
C GLY A 49 -4.98 -2.65 43.10
N GLU A 50 -3.86 -2.91 42.43
CA GLU A 50 -3.85 -3.19 40.99
C GLU A 50 -4.26 -4.64 40.70
N THR A 51 -4.74 -4.88 39.49
CA THR A 51 -5.03 -6.25 39.01
C THR A 51 -3.73 -6.88 38.54
N PHE A 52 -3.43 -8.08 39.02
CA PHE A 52 -2.26 -8.83 38.57
C PHE A 52 -2.55 -9.47 37.22
N ILE A 53 -1.94 -8.96 36.16
CA ILE A 53 -2.25 -9.33 34.77
C ILE A 53 -1.21 -10.23 34.11
N ALA A 54 -0.03 -10.39 34.71
CA ALA A 54 1.00 -11.27 34.17
C ALA A 54 0.55 -12.75 34.18
N GLU A 55 0.99 -13.50 33.17
CA GLU A 55 0.77 -14.95 33.13
C GLU A 55 1.47 -15.62 34.32
N ILE A 56 0.80 -16.58 34.97
CA ILE A 56 1.34 -17.30 36.13
C ILE A 56 1.51 -18.78 35.78
N LYS A 57 2.74 -19.30 35.91
CA LYS A 57 3.04 -20.74 35.79
C LYS A 57 3.67 -21.23 37.08
N ASN A 58 3.07 -22.24 37.70
CA ASN A 58 3.54 -22.83 38.96
C ASN A 58 3.78 -21.80 40.08
N GLY A 59 2.89 -20.79 40.19
CA GLY A 59 3.02 -19.73 41.18
C GLY A 59 4.09 -18.67 40.89
N ILE A 60 4.66 -18.68 39.67
CA ILE A 60 5.67 -17.72 39.24
C ILE A 60 5.13 -16.89 38.08
N ALA A 61 5.20 -15.57 38.18
CA ALA A 61 4.89 -14.65 37.10
C ALA A 61 5.90 -14.81 35.97
N GLN A 62 5.40 -14.93 34.74
CA GLN A 62 6.23 -15.00 33.55
C GLN A 62 6.65 -13.60 33.13
N ASP A 63 7.83 -13.52 32.50
CA ASP A 63 8.28 -12.30 31.85
C ASP A 63 7.36 -11.97 30.67
N PHE A 64 7.19 -10.68 30.41
CA PHE A 64 6.45 -10.25 29.23
C PHE A 64 7.29 -10.45 27.98
N GLU A 65 6.76 -11.14 26.99
CA GLU A 65 7.36 -11.23 25.66
C GLU A 65 6.80 -10.09 24.80
N PRO A 66 7.64 -9.20 24.24
CA PRO A 66 7.18 -8.12 23.38
C PRO A 66 6.35 -8.62 22.22
N LYS A 67 5.23 -7.93 21.95
CA LYS A 67 4.30 -8.28 20.88
C LYS A 67 4.14 -7.14 19.90
N THR A 68 4.25 -7.43 18.62
CA THR A 68 3.92 -6.46 17.57
C THR A 68 2.42 -6.45 17.33
N VAL A 69 1.84 -5.26 17.27
CA VAL A 69 0.46 -5.04 16.85
C VAL A 69 0.44 -4.01 15.73
N TYR A 70 -0.57 -4.11 14.87
CA TYR A 70 -0.74 -3.30 13.68
C TYR A 70 -2.07 -2.56 13.72
N ASN A 71 -2.05 -1.28 13.38
CA ASN A 71 -3.28 -0.53 13.19
C ASN A 71 -4.04 -1.07 11.96
N LYS A 72 -5.32 -1.45 12.16
CA LYS A 72 -6.19 -2.06 11.14
C LYS A 72 -6.45 -1.16 9.92
N ILE A 73 -6.15 0.14 10.00
CA ILE A 73 -6.34 1.13 8.93
C ILE A 73 -5.00 1.60 8.36
N SER A 74 -4.13 2.19 9.19
CA SER A 74 -2.86 2.78 8.74
C SER A 74 -1.78 1.74 8.45
N LYS A 75 -1.92 0.52 8.99
CA LYS A 75 -0.90 -0.56 8.97
C LYS A 75 0.37 -0.23 9.75
N GLU A 76 0.38 0.89 10.47
CA GLU A 76 1.49 1.25 11.34
C GLU A 76 1.63 0.20 12.45
N GLU A 77 2.86 -0.21 12.69
CA GLU A 77 3.20 -1.15 13.75
C GLU A 77 3.57 -0.40 15.03
N ARG A 78 3.24 -1.01 16.16
CA ARG A 78 3.85 -0.69 17.46
C ARG A 78 4.12 -1.97 18.22
N ILE A 79 5.04 -1.88 19.17
CA ILE A 79 5.44 -3.02 20.00
C ILE A 79 4.88 -2.79 21.40
N LEU A 80 4.05 -3.72 21.88
CA LEU A 80 3.71 -3.84 23.29
C LEU A 80 4.98 -4.25 24.04
N GLN A 81 5.37 -3.52 25.07
CA GLN A 81 6.63 -3.73 25.80
C GLN A 81 6.45 -4.35 27.19
N ASN A 82 5.23 -4.33 27.73
CA ASN A 82 4.91 -4.77 29.08
C ASN A 82 3.44 -5.21 29.19
N TRP A 83 3.08 -5.78 30.33
CA TRP A 83 1.73 -6.29 30.57
C TRP A 83 0.67 -5.18 30.58
N GLU A 84 1.02 -3.95 30.97
CA GLU A 84 0.13 -2.79 31.04
C GLU A 84 -0.28 -2.28 29.64
N GLU A 85 0.57 -2.50 28.64
CA GLU A 85 0.28 -2.18 27.25
C GLU A 85 -0.60 -3.25 26.62
N GLN A 86 -1.89 -2.93 26.48
CA GLN A 86 -2.86 -3.82 25.85
C GLN A 86 -3.13 -3.43 24.40
N ILE A 87 -3.53 -4.43 23.61
CA ILE A 87 -4.04 -4.23 22.26
C ILE A 87 -5.41 -3.55 22.31
N ASP A 88 -5.61 -2.49 21.52
CA ASP A 88 -6.93 -1.95 21.28
C ASP A 88 -7.60 -2.77 20.17
N VAL A 89 -8.33 -3.82 20.55
CA VAL A 89 -8.99 -4.75 19.61
C VAL A 89 -9.94 -4.06 18.61
N ALA A 90 -10.41 -2.84 18.91
CA ALA A 90 -11.25 -2.08 17.99
C ALA A 90 -10.45 -1.51 16.82
N THR A 91 -9.18 -1.18 17.02
CA THR A 91 -8.34 -0.46 16.04
C THR A 91 -7.07 -1.20 15.66
N GLU A 92 -6.72 -2.29 16.35
CA GLU A 92 -5.45 -3.00 16.22
C GLU A 92 -5.62 -4.52 16.11
N THR A 93 -4.66 -5.17 15.46
CA THR A 93 -4.57 -6.63 15.31
C THR A 93 -3.13 -7.10 15.54
N GLU A 94 -2.94 -8.35 15.99
CA GLU A 94 -1.63 -9.02 15.97
C GLU A 94 -1.30 -9.57 14.57
N ASP A 95 -2.28 -9.61 13.65
CA ASP A 95 -2.06 -10.08 12.28
C ASP A 95 -1.19 -9.11 11.49
N GLU A 96 -0.09 -9.64 10.94
CA GLU A 96 0.82 -8.86 10.12
C GLU A 96 0.21 -8.53 8.75
N PRO A 97 0.33 -7.26 8.26
CA PRO A 97 -0.05 -6.89 6.90
C PRO A 97 0.63 -7.78 5.86
N LEU A 98 -0.09 -8.08 4.78
CA LEU A 98 0.45 -8.87 3.67
C LEU A 98 1.67 -8.17 3.07
N ARG A 99 2.73 -8.94 2.77
CA ARG A 99 3.97 -8.46 2.16
C ARG A 99 4.27 -9.19 0.84
N ASP A 100 5.00 -8.53 -0.05
CA ASP A 100 5.55 -9.15 -1.25
C ASP A 100 6.83 -9.95 -0.94
N GLY A 101 7.40 -10.60 -1.96
CA GLY A 101 8.65 -11.36 -1.83
C GLY A 101 9.89 -10.54 -1.46
N SER A 102 9.81 -9.21 -1.49
CA SER A 102 10.87 -8.30 -1.02
C SER A 102 10.71 -7.88 0.44
N GLY A 103 9.60 -8.25 1.08
CA GLY A 103 9.24 -7.82 2.43
C GLY A 103 8.50 -6.48 2.48
N SER A 104 8.14 -5.90 1.33
CA SER A 104 7.38 -4.65 1.27
C SER A 104 5.89 -4.92 1.48
N VAL A 105 5.21 -4.05 2.25
CA VAL A 105 3.77 -4.16 2.53
C VAL A 105 2.97 -4.00 1.22
N LEU A 106 2.07 -4.94 0.93
CA LEU A 106 1.23 -4.89 -0.26
C LEU A 106 0.31 -3.67 -0.23
N PRO A 107 0.20 -2.93 -1.35
CA PRO A 107 -0.74 -1.81 -1.44
C PRO A 107 -2.19 -2.32 -1.49
N HIS A 108 -3.14 -1.40 -1.25
CA HIS A 108 -4.58 -1.66 -1.36
C HIS A 108 -5.13 -2.77 -0.45
N GLN A 109 -4.42 -3.14 0.62
CA GLN A 109 -4.97 -4.08 1.59
C GLN A 109 -5.83 -3.39 2.67
N VAL A 110 -6.85 -4.11 3.13
CA VAL A 110 -7.79 -3.77 4.21
C VAL A 110 -7.85 -4.93 5.20
N TYR A 111 -8.08 -4.63 6.48
CA TYR A 111 -8.27 -5.64 7.51
C TYR A 111 -9.74 -6.07 7.61
N THR A 112 -9.97 -7.36 7.77
CA THR A 112 -11.29 -7.95 8.02
C THR A 112 -11.22 -8.90 9.22
N GLU A 113 -12.24 -8.90 10.07
CA GLU A 113 -12.25 -9.76 11.26
C GLU A 113 -12.27 -11.26 10.91
N THR A 114 -12.72 -11.64 9.70
CA THR A 114 -12.83 -13.05 9.30
C THR A 114 -11.59 -13.59 8.60
N ASN A 115 -10.90 -12.77 7.80
CA ASN A 115 -9.79 -13.22 6.94
C ASN A 115 -8.48 -12.48 7.24
N GLY A 116 -8.44 -11.62 8.26
CA GLY A 116 -7.32 -10.73 8.52
C GLY A 116 -7.13 -9.74 7.38
N TRP A 117 -5.87 -9.46 7.02
CA TRP A 117 -5.52 -8.60 5.91
C TRP A 117 -5.82 -9.24 4.55
N ILE A 118 -6.59 -8.54 3.73
CA ILE A 118 -6.89 -8.93 2.35
C ILE A 118 -6.62 -7.76 1.40
N VAL A 119 -6.24 -8.04 0.16
CA VAL A 119 -6.14 -7.01 -0.88
C VAL A 119 -7.55 -6.64 -1.35
N ASP A 120 -7.90 -5.36 -1.22
CA ASP A 120 -9.11 -4.76 -1.77
C ASP A 120 -8.98 -4.71 -3.31
N ILE A 121 -9.73 -5.59 -3.96
CA ILE A 121 -9.72 -5.74 -5.40
C ILE A 121 -10.23 -4.48 -6.11
N ASP A 122 -11.19 -3.75 -5.52
CA ASP A 122 -11.78 -2.56 -6.11
C ASP A 122 -10.76 -1.42 -6.11
N GLN A 123 -10.08 -1.19 -4.98
CA GLN A 123 -8.99 -0.22 -4.90
C GLN A 123 -7.84 -0.56 -5.85
N LYS A 124 -7.46 -1.85 -5.94
CA LYS A 124 -6.40 -2.29 -6.86
C LYS A 124 -6.77 -2.07 -8.32
N ARG A 125 -8.01 -2.41 -8.69
CA ARG A 125 -8.56 -2.18 -10.03
C ARG A 125 -8.53 -0.71 -10.40
N ASP A 126 -8.99 0.16 -9.51
CA ASP A 126 -9.01 1.60 -9.74
C ASP A 126 -7.61 2.18 -9.93
N SER A 127 -6.64 1.73 -9.13
CA SER A 127 -5.23 2.12 -9.28
C SER A 127 -4.65 1.68 -10.62
N LEU A 128 -4.92 0.45 -11.05
CA LEU A 128 -4.48 -0.04 -12.37
C LEU A 128 -5.12 0.75 -13.52
N ILE A 129 -6.42 1.07 -13.44
CA ILE A 129 -7.09 1.91 -14.44
C ILE A 129 -6.46 3.30 -14.52
N LYS A 130 -6.15 3.92 -13.38
CA LYS A 130 -5.45 5.22 -13.33
C LYS A 130 -4.07 5.14 -13.98
N LEU A 131 -3.33 4.06 -13.73
CA LEU A 131 -2.02 3.83 -14.33
C LEU A 131 -2.12 3.66 -15.86
N VAL A 132 -3.10 2.89 -16.36
CA VAL A 132 -3.37 2.77 -17.81
C VAL A 132 -3.69 4.13 -18.44
N ASN A 133 -4.53 4.95 -17.80
CA ASN A 133 -4.84 6.30 -18.30
C ASN A 133 -3.55 7.16 -18.37
N SER A 134 -2.70 7.09 -17.33
CA SER A 134 -1.44 7.84 -17.28
C SER A 134 -0.45 7.40 -18.37
N ILE A 135 -0.31 6.09 -18.62
CA ILE A 135 0.51 5.56 -19.72
C ILE A 135 -0.03 6.04 -21.07
N CYS A 136 -1.33 5.96 -21.28
CA CYS A 136 -1.98 6.42 -22.52
C CYS A 136 -1.71 7.92 -22.76
N GLU A 137 -1.92 8.77 -21.74
CA GLU A 137 -1.65 10.21 -21.84
C GLU A 137 -0.18 10.47 -22.17
N SER A 138 0.74 9.82 -21.46
CA SER A 138 2.18 9.92 -21.71
C SER A 138 2.55 9.54 -23.15
N LYS A 139 2.00 8.45 -23.68
CA LYS A 139 2.23 7.99 -25.07
C LYS A 139 1.60 8.92 -26.11
N ILE A 140 0.48 9.57 -25.82
CA ILE A 140 -0.14 10.55 -26.72
C ILE A 140 0.72 11.81 -26.83
N ILE A 141 1.31 12.26 -25.72
CA ILE A 141 2.13 13.48 -25.70
C ILE A 141 3.58 13.24 -26.11
N SER A 142 4.04 11.98 -26.14
CA SER A 142 5.40 11.62 -26.52
C SER A 142 5.72 11.79 -28.00
N GLY A 143 4.81 12.31 -28.82
CA GLY A 143 5.02 12.49 -30.25
C GLY A 143 4.65 11.28 -31.10
N PHE A 144 4.84 11.44 -32.42
CA PHE A 144 4.54 10.41 -33.42
C PHE A 144 5.46 10.57 -34.63
N VAL A 145 5.54 9.52 -35.45
CA VAL A 145 6.30 9.53 -36.70
C VAL A 145 5.34 9.70 -37.88
N SER A 146 5.71 10.55 -38.84
CA SER A 146 5.03 10.68 -40.13
C SER A 146 6.05 10.65 -41.26
N SER A 147 5.67 10.06 -42.39
CA SER A 147 6.50 10.02 -43.61
C SER A 147 6.08 11.04 -44.66
N ALA A 148 5.37 12.11 -44.27
CA ALA A 148 4.82 13.10 -45.20
C ALA A 148 5.88 13.80 -46.06
N LEU A 149 7.12 13.95 -45.57
CA LEU A 149 8.24 14.53 -46.33
C LEU A 149 8.93 13.52 -47.26
N GLY A 150 8.42 12.29 -47.38
CA GLY A 150 9.00 11.21 -48.18
C GLY A 150 9.92 10.27 -47.38
N THR A 151 10.34 10.68 -46.19
CA THR A 151 11.05 9.86 -45.20
C THR A 151 10.45 10.06 -43.80
N PRO A 152 10.60 9.07 -42.90
CA PRO A 152 10.20 9.18 -41.50
C PRO A 152 10.77 10.42 -40.81
N HIS A 153 9.88 11.21 -40.22
CA HIS A 153 10.23 12.30 -39.31
C HIS A 153 9.38 12.19 -38.05
N PHE A 154 9.98 12.51 -36.92
CA PHE A 154 9.31 12.58 -35.63
C PHE A 154 8.76 13.99 -35.37
N TYR A 155 7.53 14.05 -34.92
CA TYR A 155 6.80 15.26 -34.56
C TYR A 155 6.46 15.20 -33.08
N ASN A 156 6.71 16.29 -32.35
CA ASN A 156 6.21 16.41 -30.99
C ASN A 156 4.67 16.43 -31.00
N SER A 157 4.06 16.09 -29.87
CA SER A 157 2.60 16.00 -29.75
C SER A 157 2.12 16.37 -28.36
N ASP A 158 2.78 17.31 -27.68
CA ASP A 158 2.15 17.90 -26.50
C ASP A 158 0.84 18.62 -26.86
N ARG A 159 0.13 19.18 -25.88
CA ARG A 159 -1.19 19.77 -26.12
C ARG A 159 -1.11 20.98 -27.05
N ASP A 160 -0.07 21.79 -26.94
CA ASP A 160 0.14 22.98 -27.77
C ASP A 160 0.57 22.57 -29.17
N ASP A 161 1.46 21.59 -29.31
CA ASP A 161 1.86 21.01 -30.60
C ASP A 161 0.66 20.46 -31.38
N GLN A 162 -0.24 19.73 -30.71
CA GLN A 162 -1.47 19.21 -31.31
C GLN A 162 -2.37 20.35 -31.82
N LEU A 163 -2.57 21.39 -31.02
CA LEU A 163 -3.39 22.55 -31.40
C LEU A 163 -2.74 23.34 -32.54
N ASN A 164 -1.44 23.55 -32.48
CA ASN A 164 -0.66 24.23 -33.50
C ASN A 164 -0.72 23.50 -34.83
N LEU A 165 -0.62 22.16 -34.83
CA LEU A 165 -0.74 21.35 -36.03
C LEU A 165 -2.13 21.50 -36.68
N VAL A 166 -3.21 21.47 -35.89
CA VAL A 166 -4.57 21.75 -36.38
C VAL A 166 -4.66 23.16 -36.99
N GLY A 167 -4.05 24.15 -36.34
CA GLY A 167 -3.98 25.52 -36.83
C GLY A 167 -3.25 25.64 -38.18
N LEU A 168 -2.09 25.00 -38.31
CA LEU A 168 -1.29 24.99 -39.53
C LEU A 168 -2.02 24.36 -40.71
N VAL A 169 -2.70 23.23 -40.49
CA VAL A 169 -3.52 22.58 -41.53
C VAL A 169 -4.67 23.48 -41.98
N SER A 170 -5.27 24.25 -41.07
CA SER A 170 -6.40 25.14 -41.37
C SER A 170 -6.03 26.31 -42.30
N LEU A 171 -4.74 26.64 -42.44
CA LEU A 171 -4.27 27.69 -43.36
C LEU A 171 -4.41 27.31 -44.84
N ASN A 172 -4.59 26.02 -45.15
CA ASN A 172 -4.72 25.51 -46.52
C ASN A 172 -3.59 25.96 -47.48
N THR A 173 -2.37 26.09 -46.97
CA THR A 173 -1.18 26.53 -47.73
C THR A 173 0.06 25.77 -47.29
N SER A 174 1.19 26.01 -47.97
CA SER A 174 2.49 25.47 -47.53
C SER A 174 2.97 26.19 -46.27
N VAL A 175 3.50 25.45 -45.31
CA VAL A 175 3.93 25.97 -44.00
C VAL A 175 5.33 25.49 -43.66
N LEU A 176 6.02 26.24 -42.79
CA LEU A 176 7.18 25.72 -42.07
C LEU A 176 6.66 25.03 -40.80
N HIS A 177 7.13 23.80 -40.55
CA HIS A 177 6.78 23.07 -39.34
C HIS A 177 7.99 22.30 -38.81
N LYS A 178 8.13 22.30 -37.49
CA LYS A 178 9.29 21.72 -36.80
C LYS A 178 9.15 20.21 -36.71
N CYS A 179 10.18 19.49 -37.14
CA CYS A 179 10.24 18.03 -37.06
C CYS A 179 11.68 17.56 -36.85
N THR A 180 11.84 16.32 -36.40
CA THR A 180 13.14 15.67 -36.18
C THR A 180 13.32 14.60 -37.24
N ASP A 181 14.43 14.61 -37.97
CA ASP A 181 14.76 13.57 -38.95
C ASP A 181 15.39 12.33 -38.31
N GLU A 182 15.76 11.35 -39.14
CA GLU A 182 16.37 10.08 -38.71
C GLU A 182 17.72 10.26 -38.02
N ASP A 183 18.45 11.34 -38.32
CA ASP A 183 19.72 11.69 -37.68
C ASP A 183 19.52 12.40 -36.32
N GLY A 184 18.27 12.64 -35.92
CA GLY A 184 17.93 13.34 -34.68
C GLY A 184 17.98 14.87 -34.80
N THR A 185 18.10 15.41 -36.02
CA THR A 185 18.21 16.85 -36.28
C THR A 185 16.84 17.51 -36.33
N LYS A 186 16.58 18.39 -35.35
CA LYS A 186 15.29 19.07 -35.18
C LYS A 186 15.29 20.48 -35.80
N GLU A 187 14.58 20.65 -36.90
CA GLU A 187 14.55 21.88 -37.70
C GLU A 187 13.16 22.19 -38.26
N GLU A 188 12.95 23.44 -38.67
CA GLU A 188 11.76 23.85 -39.41
C GLU A 188 11.89 23.48 -40.89
N ARG A 189 11.03 22.56 -41.35
CA ARG A 189 11.02 22.11 -42.75
C ARG A 189 9.74 22.55 -43.43
N LYS A 190 9.84 22.87 -44.73
CA LYS A 190 8.69 23.26 -45.55
C LYS A 190 7.84 22.03 -45.85
N HIS A 191 6.56 22.11 -45.49
CA HIS A 191 5.54 21.13 -45.84
C HIS A 191 4.60 21.77 -46.87
N THR A 192 4.24 21.06 -47.93
CA THR A 192 3.10 21.43 -48.77
C THR A 192 1.80 21.28 -47.96
N PHE A 193 0.70 21.82 -48.50
CA PHE A 193 -0.62 21.64 -47.90
C PHE A 193 -0.97 20.15 -47.68
N ASP A 194 -0.75 19.31 -48.68
CA ASP A 194 -1.05 17.88 -48.58
C ASP A 194 -0.14 17.18 -47.56
N GLN A 195 1.13 17.58 -47.47
CA GLN A 195 2.08 17.02 -46.52
C GLN A 195 1.71 17.35 -45.07
N ILE A 196 1.42 18.62 -44.73
CA ILE A 196 1.04 18.95 -43.36
C ILE A 196 -0.31 18.33 -42.97
N LYS A 197 -1.23 18.19 -43.94
CA LYS A 197 -2.48 17.46 -43.74
C LYS A 197 -2.23 15.97 -43.47
N GLN A 198 -1.27 15.35 -44.15
CA GLN A 198 -0.84 13.99 -43.87
C GLN A 198 -0.25 13.86 -42.46
N VAL A 199 0.61 14.80 -42.03
CA VAL A 199 1.16 14.80 -40.66
C VAL A 199 0.03 14.80 -39.61
N LEU A 200 -1.00 15.63 -39.79
CA LEU A 200 -2.18 15.60 -38.91
C LEU A 200 -2.92 14.26 -38.96
N GLY A 201 -3.12 13.68 -40.16
CA GLY A 201 -3.75 12.38 -40.33
C GLY A 201 -3.01 11.24 -39.62
N ASP A 202 -1.68 11.22 -39.72
CA ASP A 202 -0.83 10.24 -39.05
C ASP A 202 -0.88 10.41 -37.52
N GLY A 203 -0.84 11.64 -37.03
CA GLY A 203 -1.01 11.96 -35.60
C GLY A 203 -2.39 11.53 -35.05
N VAL A 204 -3.46 11.77 -35.81
CA VAL A 204 -4.83 11.31 -35.45
C VAL A 204 -4.91 9.79 -35.43
N THR A 205 -4.30 9.12 -36.40
CA THR A 205 -4.25 7.65 -36.47
C THR A 205 -3.53 7.09 -35.25
N ARG A 206 -2.37 7.64 -34.92
CA ARG A 206 -1.60 7.26 -33.74
C ARG A 206 -2.38 7.47 -32.45
N LYS A 207 -2.97 8.65 -32.26
CA LYS A 207 -3.78 8.97 -31.06
C LYS A 207 -4.98 8.04 -30.92
N THR A 208 -5.67 7.75 -32.03
CA THR A 208 -6.82 6.83 -32.04
C THR A 208 -6.41 5.43 -31.60
N PHE A 209 -5.30 4.91 -32.14
CA PHE A 209 -4.75 3.61 -31.73
C PHE A 209 -4.48 3.55 -30.22
N LEU A 210 -3.80 4.56 -29.66
CA LEU A 210 -3.50 4.63 -28.23
C LEU A 210 -4.77 4.68 -27.37
N LEU A 211 -5.78 5.46 -27.78
CA LEU A 211 -7.06 5.53 -27.08
C LEU A 211 -7.83 4.20 -27.12
N GLN A 212 -7.83 3.50 -28.27
CA GLN A 212 -8.44 2.18 -28.40
C GLN A 212 -7.73 1.13 -27.54
N ARG A 213 -6.39 1.17 -27.47
CA ARG A 213 -5.60 0.31 -26.59
C ARG A 213 -5.93 0.55 -25.13
N CYS A 214 -5.95 1.82 -24.70
CA CYS A 214 -6.35 2.22 -23.36
C CYS A 214 -7.76 1.73 -23.00
N ALA A 215 -8.73 1.93 -23.89
CA ALA A 215 -10.11 1.46 -23.69
C ALA A 215 -10.18 -0.07 -23.55
N SER A 216 -9.45 -0.81 -24.39
CA SER A 216 -9.40 -2.27 -24.32
C SER A 216 -8.79 -2.77 -23.00
N LEU A 217 -7.68 -2.18 -22.56
CA LEU A 217 -7.06 -2.54 -21.28
C LEU A 217 -7.99 -2.25 -20.10
N LYS A 218 -8.67 -1.11 -20.10
CA LYS A 218 -9.65 -0.78 -19.06
C LYS A 218 -10.82 -1.76 -19.03
N ALA A 219 -11.32 -2.19 -20.19
CA ALA A 219 -12.37 -3.20 -20.27
C ALA A 219 -11.91 -4.55 -19.70
N ILE A 220 -10.68 -4.98 -20.01
CA ILE A 220 -10.09 -6.21 -19.44
C ILE A 220 -10.00 -6.10 -17.92
N ILE A 221 -9.40 -5.02 -17.40
CA ILE A 221 -9.23 -4.79 -15.96
C ILE A 221 -10.59 -4.76 -15.24
N GLN A 222 -11.60 -4.14 -15.85
CA GLN A 222 -12.95 -4.06 -15.28
C GLN A 222 -13.64 -5.42 -15.16
N SER A 223 -13.33 -6.36 -16.07
CA SER A 223 -13.94 -7.70 -16.10
C SER A 223 -13.30 -8.70 -15.14
N ILE A 224 -12.17 -8.36 -14.51
CA ILE A 224 -11.44 -9.27 -13.64
C ILE A 224 -12.03 -9.28 -12.22
N GLU A 225 -12.22 -10.49 -11.68
CA GLU A 225 -12.84 -10.75 -10.39
C GLU A 225 -11.85 -11.23 -9.31
N THR A 226 -10.59 -11.47 -9.66
CA THR A 226 -9.57 -11.91 -8.70
C THR A 226 -8.32 -11.03 -8.69
N VAL A 227 -7.69 -10.90 -7.51
CA VAL A 227 -6.44 -10.15 -7.33
C VAL A 227 -5.30 -10.76 -8.16
N ASN A 228 -5.23 -12.10 -8.21
CA ASN A 228 -4.19 -12.81 -8.96
C ASN A 228 -4.29 -12.55 -10.47
N GLU A 229 -5.50 -12.51 -11.03
CA GLU A 229 -5.67 -12.14 -12.44
C GLU A 229 -5.28 -10.69 -12.71
N LEU A 230 -5.60 -9.75 -11.80
CA LEU A 230 -5.18 -8.35 -11.91
C LEU A 230 -3.66 -8.20 -11.94
N ASP A 231 -2.94 -8.97 -11.11
CA ASP A 231 -1.46 -8.96 -11.06
C ASP A 231 -0.80 -9.41 -12.37
N ASN A 232 -1.51 -10.18 -13.18
CA ASN A 232 -1.00 -10.71 -14.43
C ASN A 232 -1.37 -9.85 -15.66
N VAL A 233 -2.08 -8.72 -15.48
CA VAL A 233 -2.43 -7.84 -16.60
C VAL A 233 -1.21 -7.05 -17.08
N ASN A 234 -0.75 -7.34 -18.30
CA ASN A 234 0.32 -6.56 -18.94
C ASN A 234 -0.22 -5.23 -19.49
N ILE A 235 0.01 -4.16 -18.73
CA ILE A 235 -0.37 -2.79 -19.10
C ILE A 235 0.77 -2.00 -19.76
N THR A 236 1.99 -2.52 -19.81
CA THR A 236 3.19 -1.77 -20.24
C THR A 236 3.56 -2.02 -21.71
N SER A 237 2.94 -3.00 -22.37
CA SER A 237 3.24 -3.39 -23.76
C SER A 237 2.08 -3.13 -24.73
N GLY A 238 2.39 -3.16 -26.03
CA GLY A 238 1.42 -2.98 -27.12
C GLY A 238 0.93 -1.54 -27.26
N TRP A 239 1.81 -0.58 -26.94
CA TRP A 239 1.56 0.85 -27.08
C TRP A 239 2.23 1.47 -28.31
N ASP A 240 2.97 0.69 -29.10
CA ASP A 240 3.76 1.16 -30.23
C ASP A 240 3.19 0.62 -31.54
#